data_AF-A0A1M5YBN2-F1
#
_entry.id   AF-A0A1M5YBN2-F1
#
_cell.length_a   1.000
_cell.length_b   1.000
_cell.length_c   1.000
_cell.angle_alpha   90.00
_cell.angle_beta   90.00
_cell.angle_gamma   90.00
#
_symmetry.space_group_name_H-M   'P 1'
#
loop_
_entity.id
_entity.type
_entity.pdbx_description
1 polymer ?
#
loop_
_entity_poly.entity_id
_entity_poly.type
_entity_poly.pdbx_seq_one_letter_code
_entity_poly.pdbx_strand_id
1 'polypeptide(L)'
;MLPLKIKLEDVRRFAEAIGIRFNDRVPATFVGTLVQANIPGVELPAPGMIHGEQNITYYRPLCVGDSLNYKKCVKDVYERSGKLGKRMFVVLETTGYDLAGELVFASSSVLIAPSKEEGE
;
A
#
# COMPACT_ATOMS: atom_id res chain seq x y z
N MET A 1 -12.12 -8.73 11.01
CA MET A 1 -11.76 -7.33 10.71
C MET A 1 -13.00 -6.63 10.20
N LEU A 2 -13.32 -5.41 10.66
CA LEU A 2 -14.46 -4.66 10.12
C LEU A 2 -14.14 -4.17 8.71
N PRO A 3 -15.10 -4.18 7.76
CA PRO A 3 -14.88 -3.63 6.43
C PRO A 3 -14.51 -2.15 6.49
N LEU A 4 -13.55 -1.74 5.67
CA LEU A 4 -13.21 -0.34 5.45
C LEU A 4 -14.34 0.33 4.68
N LYS A 5 -14.89 1.41 5.23
CA LYS A 5 -15.82 2.29 4.50
C LYS A 5 -15.06 3.47 3.89
N ILE A 6 -15.16 3.67 2.58
CA ILE A 6 -14.62 4.86 1.92
C ILE A 6 -15.53 6.04 2.25
N LYS A 7 -15.08 6.92 3.15
CA LYS A 7 -15.87 8.10 3.57
C LYS A 7 -15.61 9.27 2.64
N LEU A 8 -16.66 10.07 2.39
CA LEU A 8 -16.59 11.30 1.61
C LEU A 8 -15.47 12.22 2.08
N GLU A 9 -15.38 12.42 3.40
CA GLU A 9 -14.42 13.32 4.00
C GLU A 9 -12.97 12.87 3.79
N ASP A 10 -12.68 11.57 3.90
CA ASP A 10 -11.35 11.02 3.67
C ASP A 10 -10.92 11.24 2.21
N VAL A 11 -11.84 11.01 1.26
CA VAL A 11 -11.59 11.23 -0.17
C VAL A 11 -11.40 12.72 -0.48
N ARG A 12 -12.21 13.60 0.12
CA ARG A 12 -12.09 15.05 -0.04
C ARG A 12 -10.73 15.55 0.47
N ARG A 13 -10.33 15.13 1.68
CA ARG A 13 -9.04 15.49 2.27
C ARG A 13 -7.87 14.96 1.45
N PHE A 14 -7.98 13.74 0.92
CA PHE A 14 -6.97 13.18 0.04
C PHE A 14 -6.85 13.99 -1.26
N ALA A 15 -7.97 14.32 -1.92
CA ALA A 15 -7.98 15.14 -3.13
C ALA A 15 -7.32 16.51 -2.91
N GLU A 16 -7.65 17.17 -1.78
CA GLU A 16 -7.03 18.42 -1.36
C GLU A 16 -5.51 18.27 -1.16
N ALA A 17 -5.07 17.21 -0.47
CA ALA A 17 -3.66 16.95 -0.20
C ALA A 17 -2.82 16.71 -1.48
N ILE A 18 -3.41 16.09 -2.50
CA ILE A 18 -2.73 15.87 -3.80
C ILE A 18 -2.96 17.02 -4.80
N GLY A 19 -3.61 18.11 -4.38
CA GLY A 19 -3.78 19.32 -5.19
C GLY A 19 -4.80 19.20 -6.33
N ILE A 20 -5.78 18.30 -6.23
CA ILE A 20 -6.83 18.15 -7.24
C ILE A 20 -8.20 18.60 -6.72
N ARG A 21 -9.06 19.05 -7.64
CA ARG A 21 -10.45 19.37 -7.30
C ARG A 21 -11.22 18.10 -6.96
N PHE A 22 -11.86 18.09 -5.80
CA PHE A 22 -12.81 17.04 -5.42
C PHE A 22 -14.08 17.11 -6.28
N ASN A 23 -14.49 15.99 -6.87
CA ASN A 23 -15.64 15.87 -7.80
C ASN A 23 -16.46 14.59 -7.56
N ASP A 24 -16.57 14.16 -6.30
CA ASP A 24 -17.26 12.93 -5.88
C ASP A 24 -16.66 11.60 -6.41
N ARG A 25 -15.51 11.67 -7.09
CA ARG A 25 -14.74 10.48 -7.49
C ARG A 25 -13.63 10.19 -6.51
N VAL A 26 -13.42 8.90 -6.26
CA VAL A 26 -12.25 8.42 -5.51
C VAL A 26 -11.02 8.47 -6.42
N PRO A 27 -9.98 9.24 -6.09
CA PRO A 27 -8.76 9.27 -6.89
C PRO A 27 -8.11 7.88 -6.98
N ALA A 28 -7.52 7.54 -8.13
CA ALA A 28 -6.91 6.23 -8.35
C ALA A 28 -5.72 5.92 -7.40
N THR A 29 -5.13 6.92 -6.77
CA THR A 29 -4.06 6.72 -5.78
C THR A 29 -4.56 6.68 -4.34
N PHE A 30 -5.88 6.81 -4.11
CA PHE A 30 -6.48 6.83 -2.77
C PHE A 30 -6.17 5.56 -1.97
N VAL A 31 -6.12 4.39 -2.62
CA VAL A 31 -5.78 3.12 -1.94
C VAL A 31 -4.34 3.09 -1.42
N GLY A 32 -3.47 4.01 -1.88
CA GLY A 32 -2.15 4.22 -1.29
C GLY A 32 -2.19 4.69 0.17
N THR A 33 -3.33 5.22 0.64
CA THR A 33 -3.55 5.55 2.06
C THR A 33 -3.73 4.30 2.94
N LEU A 34 -3.98 3.13 2.34
CA LEU A 34 -4.17 1.85 3.04
C LEU A 34 -2.85 1.22 3.50
N VAL A 35 -1.83 2.04 3.74
CA VAL A 35 -0.50 1.66 4.23
C VAL A 35 -0.53 1.04 5.63
N GLN A 36 -1.57 1.35 6.43
CA GLN A 36 -1.69 0.96 7.84
C GLN A 36 -2.02 -0.52 8.11
N ALA A 37 -2.12 -1.38 7.09
CA ALA A 37 -2.13 -2.81 7.39
C ALA A 37 -0.75 -3.23 7.90
N ASN A 38 -0.59 -3.18 9.23
CA ASN A 38 0.42 -3.98 9.90
C ASN A 38 0.17 -5.43 9.53
N ILE A 39 1.22 -6.13 9.12
CA ILE A 39 1.17 -7.57 8.96
C ILE A 39 1.56 -8.13 10.33
N PRO A 40 0.65 -8.81 11.06
CA PRO A 40 0.97 -9.33 12.39
C PRO A 40 2.22 -10.20 12.36
N GLY A 41 3.17 -9.93 13.26
CA GLY A 41 4.45 -10.65 13.32
C GLY A 41 5.51 -10.20 12.31
N VAL A 42 5.28 -9.15 11.52
CA VAL A 42 6.26 -8.58 10.60
C VAL A 42 6.60 -7.16 11.04
N GLU A 43 7.85 -6.96 11.44
CA GLU A 43 8.44 -5.64 11.64
C GLU A 43 9.15 -5.19 10.36
N LEU A 44 8.71 -4.06 9.80
CA LEU A 44 9.39 -3.47 8.65
C LEU A 44 10.61 -2.67 9.13
N PRO A 45 11.76 -2.71 8.43
CA PRO A 45 12.95 -1.95 8.81
C PRO A 45 12.66 -0.45 8.84
N ALA A 46 12.99 0.28 9.92
CA ALA A 46 12.56 1.68 10.07
C ALA A 46 13.62 2.75 9.70
N PRO A 47 14.90 2.69 10.14
CA PRO A 47 15.86 3.72 9.77
C PRO A 47 16.38 3.54 8.34
N GLY A 48 16.20 4.54 7.49
CA GLY A 48 16.72 4.56 6.12
C GLY A 48 15.94 3.72 5.11
N MET A 49 14.75 3.22 5.47
CA MET A 49 13.87 2.55 4.53
C MET A 49 13.25 3.55 3.55
N ILE A 50 13.25 3.18 2.26
CA ILE A 50 12.73 3.97 1.15
C ILE A 50 11.57 3.21 0.52
N HIS A 51 10.50 3.93 0.19
CA HIS A 51 9.45 3.42 -0.69
C HIS A 51 9.89 3.59 -2.14
N GLY A 52 10.30 2.49 -2.78
CA GLY A 52 10.95 2.51 -4.10
C GLY A 52 9.96 2.44 -5.27
N GLU A 53 8.92 1.64 -5.14
CA GLU A 53 7.94 1.42 -6.21
C GLU A 53 6.53 1.25 -5.65
N GLN A 54 5.54 1.73 -6.41
CA GLN A 54 4.12 1.51 -6.18
C GLN A 54 3.43 1.19 -7.50
N ASN A 55 2.71 0.07 -7.57
CA ASN A 55 1.81 -0.29 -8.67
C ASN A 55 0.40 -0.51 -8.11
N ILE A 56 -0.61 -0.06 -8.83
CA ILE A 56 -2.03 -0.23 -8.47
C ILE A 56 -2.80 -0.63 -9.73
N THR A 57 -3.51 -1.75 -9.67
CA THR A 57 -4.43 -2.24 -10.70
C THR A 57 -5.86 -2.22 -10.16
N TYR A 58 -6.77 -1.61 -10.89
CA TYR A 58 -8.20 -1.59 -10.58
C TYR A 58 -8.97 -2.51 -11.53
N TYR A 59 -9.86 -3.31 -10.97
CA TYR A 59 -10.79 -4.16 -11.72
C TYR A 59 -12.17 -3.50 -11.85
N ARG A 60 -12.45 -2.51 -10.99
CA ARG A 60 -13.49 -1.49 -11.19
C ARG A 60 -13.12 -0.19 -10.47
N PRO A 61 -13.69 0.96 -10.85
CA PRO A 61 -13.52 2.21 -10.10
C PRO A 61 -14.04 2.09 -8.66
N LEU A 62 -13.42 2.84 -7.74
CA LEU A 62 -13.90 3.02 -6.38
C LEU A 62 -14.84 4.22 -6.28
N CYS A 63 -15.85 4.08 -5.44
CA CYS A 63 -16.84 5.11 -5.16
C CYS A 63 -16.82 5.50 -3.68
N VAL A 64 -17.16 6.77 -3.40
CA VAL A 64 -17.50 7.19 -2.03
C VAL A 64 -18.66 6.31 -1.54
N GLY A 65 -18.54 5.79 -0.33
CA GLY A 65 -19.52 4.88 0.23
C GLY A 65 -19.24 3.40 -0.06
N ASP A 66 -18.22 3.05 -0.84
CA ASP A 66 -17.84 1.64 -0.98
C ASP A 66 -17.39 1.05 0.38
N SER A 67 -17.74 -0.22 0.60
CA SER A 67 -17.26 -1.02 1.73
C SER A 67 -16.36 -2.12 1.20
N LEU A 68 -15.12 -2.18 1.70
CA LEU A 68 -14.09 -3.10 1.23
C LEU A 68 -13.53 -3.94 2.37
N ASN A 69 -13.26 -5.21 2.11
CA ASN A 69 -12.33 -6.01 2.88
C ASN A 69 -10.99 -6.00 2.17
N TYR A 70 -9.89 -5.74 2.88
CA TYR A 70 -8.57 -5.78 2.26
C TYR A 70 -7.58 -6.56 3.12
N LYS A 71 -6.61 -7.17 2.44
CA LYS A 71 -5.52 -7.91 3.07
C LYS A 71 -4.21 -7.42 2.51
N LYS A 72 -3.17 -7.45 3.34
CA LYS A 72 -1.80 -7.14 2.96
C LYS A 72 -0.90 -8.32 3.33
N CYS A 73 0.04 -8.67 2.46
CA CYS A 73 1.00 -9.74 2.71
C CYS A 73 2.39 -9.36 2.19
N VAL A 74 3.42 -9.98 2.78
CA VAL A 74 4.76 -9.99 2.19
C VAL A 74 4.75 -10.99 1.04
N LYS A 75 4.99 -10.50 -0.17
CA LYS A 75 5.03 -11.32 -1.38
C LYS A 75 6.40 -11.92 -1.61
N ASP A 76 7.44 -11.15 -1.31
CA ASP A 76 8.83 -11.55 -1.50
C ASP A 76 9.77 -10.71 -0.61
N VAL A 77 10.92 -11.28 -0.27
CA VAL A 77 12.03 -10.59 0.40
C VAL A 77 13.33 -11.04 -0.25
N TYR A 78 14.11 -10.11 -0.79
CA TYR A 78 15.36 -10.42 -1.47
C TYR A 78 16.43 -9.36 -1.23
N GLU A 79 17.69 -9.73 -1.40
CA GLU A 79 18.81 -8.79 -1.34
C GLU A 79 19.33 -8.46 -2.74
N ARG A 80 19.81 -7.24 -2.94
CA ARG A 80 20.65 -6.88 -4.09
C ARG A 80 21.91 -6.16 -3.64
N SER A 81 23.03 -6.53 -4.24
CA SER A 81 24.30 -5.84 -4.09
C SER A 81 24.44 -4.74 -5.13
N GLY A 82 24.78 -3.53 -4.70
CA GLY A 82 25.11 -2.41 -5.59
C GLY A 82 26.40 -1.72 -5.17
N LYS A 83 26.75 -0.62 -5.85
CA LYS A 83 27.93 0.20 -5.52
C LYS A 83 27.92 0.76 -4.10
N LEU A 84 26.73 0.89 -3.50
CA LEU A 84 26.50 1.45 -2.17
C LEU A 84 26.19 0.35 -1.12
N GLY A 85 26.70 -0.87 -1.34
CA GLY A 85 26.51 -2.02 -0.46
C GLY A 85 25.29 -2.87 -0.79
N LYS A 86 25.00 -3.82 0.10
CA LYS A 86 23.81 -4.67 0.05
C LYS A 86 22.57 -3.88 0.47
N ARG A 87 21.43 -4.18 -0.17
CA ARG A 87 20.12 -3.61 0.14
C ARG A 87 19.11 -4.73 0.19
N MET A 88 18.27 -4.70 1.22
CA MET A 88 17.12 -5.59 1.35
C MET A 88 15.91 -4.95 0.65
N PHE A 89 15.19 -5.74 -0.11
CA PHE A 89 13.95 -5.38 -0.79
C PHE A 89 12.82 -6.22 -0.20
N VAL A 90 11.73 -5.57 0.17
CA VAL A 90 10.51 -6.21 0.65
C VAL A 90 9.38 -5.86 -0.29
N VAL A 91 8.84 -6.87 -0.98
CA VAL A 91 7.70 -6.71 -1.87
C VAL A 91 6.43 -6.98 -1.07
N LEU A 92 5.54 -6.00 -1.04
CA LEU A 92 4.26 -6.08 -0.36
C LEU A 92 3.14 -6.14 -1.40
N GLU A 93 2.13 -6.96 -1.14
CA GLU A 93 0.92 -7.03 -1.95
C GLU A 93 -0.28 -6.67 -1.06
N THR A 94 -1.16 -5.81 -1.56
CA THR A 94 -2.44 -5.46 -0.95
C THR A 94 -3.56 -5.77 -1.95
N THR A 95 -4.54 -6.56 -1.54
CA THR A 95 -5.74 -6.85 -2.35
C THR A 95 -6.98 -6.41 -1.62
N GLY A 96 -7.90 -5.76 -2.33
CA GLY A 96 -9.17 -5.29 -1.81
C GLY A 96 -10.33 -5.93 -2.55
N TYR A 97 -11.31 -6.39 -1.78
CA TYR A 97 -12.52 -7.05 -2.23
C TYR A 97 -13.73 -6.29 -1.73
N ASP A 98 -14.84 -6.31 -2.46
CA ASP A 98 -16.11 -5.82 -1.94
C ASP A 98 -16.78 -6.82 -1.00
N LEU A 99 -18.02 -6.53 -0.58
CA LEU A 99 -18.76 -7.39 0.34
C LEU A 99 -19.34 -8.65 -0.33
N ALA A 100 -19.38 -8.71 -1.66
CA ALA A 100 -19.73 -9.92 -2.39
C ALA A 100 -18.52 -10.85 -2.57
N GLY A 101 -17.31 -10.36 -2.28
CA GLY A 101 -16.06 -11.11 -2.44
C GLY A 101 -15.38 -10.89 -3.79
N GLU A 102 -15.85 -9.94 -4.59
CA GLU A 102 -15.25 -9.63 -5.90
C GLU A 102 -14.00 -8.77 -5.73
N LEU A 103 -12.95 -9.07 -6.50
CA LEU A 103 -11.70 -8.33 -6.47
C LEU A 103 -11.91 -6.94 -7.07
N VAL A 104 -11.62 -5.89 -6.30
CA VAL A 104 -11.81 -4.49 -6.70
C VAL A 104 -10.49 -3.85 -7.10
N PHE A 105 -9.43 -4.09 -6.31
CA PHE A 105 -8.09 -3.62 -6.63
C PHE A 105 -7.03 -4.59 -6.15
N ALA A 106 -5.88 -4.55 -6.83
CA ALA A 106 -4.63 -5.13 -6.36
C ALA A 106 -3.54 -4.04 -6.39
N SER A 107 -2.66 -4.05 -5.42
CA SER A 107 -1.57 -3.08 -5.28
C SER A 107 -0.31 -3.82 -4.87
N SER A 108 0.83 -3.48 -5.48
CA SER A 108 2.14 -3.93 -5.02
C SER A 108 3.03 -2.75 -4.68
N SER A 109 3.81 -2.86 -3.61
CA SER A 109 4.84 -1.88 -3.27
C SER A 109 6.17 -2.54 -2.97
N VAL A 110 7.25 -1.84 -3.27
CA VAL A 110 8.62 -2.28 -2.99
C VAL A 110 9.23 -1.34 -1.97
N LEU A 111 9.58 -1.89 -0.81
CA LEU A 111 10.34 -1.19 0.21
C LEU A 111 11.81 -1.60 0.12
N ILE A 112 12.70 -0.62 0.25
CA ILE A 112 14.15 -0.83 0.18
C ILE A 112 14.74 -0.40 1.51
N ALA A 113 15.42 -1.31 2.20
CA ALA A 113 16.11 -1.03 3.44
C ALA A 113 17.62 -1.27 3.29
N PRO A 114 18.47 -0.55 4.05
CA PRO A 114 19.84 -0.99 4.27
C PRO A 114 19.80 -2.40 4.85
N SER A 115 20.60 -3.33 4.32
CA SER A 115 20.85 -4.58 5.03
C SER A 115 21.59 -4.22 6.33
N LYS A 116 21.19 -4.80 7.46
CA LYS A 116 22.07 -4.79 8.63
C LYS A 116 23.33 -5.57 8.23
N GLU A 117 24.51 -4.96 8.31
CA GLU A 117 25.72 -5.78 8.44
C GLU A 117 25.57 -6.53 9.77
N GLU A 118 25.62 -7.85 9.74
CA GLU A 118 25.91 -8.63 10.94
C GLU A 118 27.31 -8.19 11.39
N GLY A 119 27.35 -7.24 12.33
CA GLY A 119 28.56 -6.94 13.07
C GLY A 119 28.87 -8.11 13.99
N GLU A 120 30.10 -8.62 13.87
CA GLU A 120 30.79 -9.52 14.81
C GLU A 120 30.68 -9.08 16.27
#